data_AF-A0A9W3CS13-F1
#
_entry.id   AF-A0A9W3CS13-F1
#
_cell.length_a   1.000
_cell.length_b   1.000
_cell.length_c   1.000
_cell.angle_alpha   90.00
_cell.angle_beta   90.00
_cell.angle_gamma   90.00
#
_symmetry.space_group_name_H-M   'P 1'
#
loop_
_entity.id
_entity.type
_entity.pdbx_description
1 polymer ?
#
loop_
_entity_poly.entity_id
_entity_poly.type
_entity_poly.pdbx_seq_one_letter_code
_entity_poly.pdbx_strand_id
1 'polypeptide(L)'
;MMKKKKSSSESLPPSFLSLPYDIVFNTLARISRTNYPILSLVSKRFRSLLASPDLEAARSLVGRPEKYLHVCLNLNNNNNNLNPNPSWFILSQHKLIPTPSFPYRHLNSSSVVSTDSETYVIGGGLVVNGSKKRSKRVFRIDFKTHQWSELPNMRLPRKEAVVEVMDGKIFVIGGCSGKYSTKDENYGEVYDPNTQTWEPTSATTLDLPNHTKQQHDTRSTRPSSVETENNLWLGAIVRNGELRCGVWFRWSKVVGLEAISSNYLISVTNSCHDKSVVVWWKTNYAEECKTEIWCAQILIEICDPMKVRGFIEWSQSVFTFQGCHDSDELLLHSALVTHEF
;
A
#
# COMPACT_ATOMS: atom_id res chain seq x y z
N MET A 1 21.89 -66.69 36.19
CA MET A 1 22.66 -65.75 35.34
C MET A 1 21.72 -65.11 34.32
N MET A 2 21.05 -64.01 34.69
CA MET A 2 20.11 -63.30 33.81
C MET A 2 20.90 -62.33 32.91
N LYS A 3 20.84 -62.54 31.59
CA LYS A 3 21.43 -61.63 30.60
C LYS A 3 20.60 -60.34 30.53
N LYS A 4 21.20 -59.21 30.94
CA LYS A 4 20.66 -57.86 30.69
C LYS A 4 20.58 -57.62 29.18
N LYS A 5 19.37 -57.36 28.67
CA LYS A 5 19.14 -56.83 27.32
C LYS A 5 19.72 -55.41 27.24
N LYS A 6 20.66 -55.19 26.32
CA LYS A 6 21.22 -53.88 25.98
C LYS A 6 20.13 -53.10 25.24
N SER A 7 19.60 -52.02 25.83
CA SER A 7 18.70 -51.11 25.14
C SER A 7 19.51 -50.31 24.12
N SER A 8 19.22 -50.48 22.83
CA SER A 8 19.68 -49.61 21.77
C SER A 8 19.10 -48.21 22.00
N SER A 9 19.96 -47.24 22.28
CA SER A 9 19.57 -45.82 22.30
C SER A 9 19.25 -45.40 20.87
N GLU A 10 17.97 -45.34 20.52
CA GLU A 10 17.52 -44.62 19.33
C GLU A 10 17.91 -43.15 19.51
N SER A 11 18.91 -42.70 18.74
CA SER A 11 19.29 -41.30 18.69
C SER A 11 18.12 -40.51 18.13
N LEU A 12 17.57 -39.59 18.93
CA LEU A 12 16.56 -38.63 18.46
C LEU A 12 17.06 -37.96 17.18
N PRO A 13 16.19 -37.74 16.18
CA PRO A 13 16.59 -37.04 14.97
C PRO A 13 17.16 -35.66 15.34
N PRO A 14 18.22 -35.20 14.65
CA PRO A 14 18.82 -33.90 14.93
C PRO A 14 17.75 -32.82 14.79
N SER A 15 17.57 -32.03 15.84
CA SER A 15 16.64 -30.90 15.84
C SER A 15 17.13 -29.86 14.84
N PHE A 16 16.24 -29.19 14.11
CA PHE A 16 16.60 -28.07 13.23
C PHE A 16 17.49 -27.02 13.93
N LEU A 17 17.29 -26.83 15.24
CA LEU A 17 18.04 -25.89 16.07
C LEU A 17 19.40 -26.42 16.58
N SER A 18 19.80 -27.62 16.14
CA SER A 18 21.15 -28.17 16.29
C SER A 18 22.08 -27.75 15.15
N LEU A 19 21.54 -27.13 14.09
CA LEU A 19 22.32 -26.55 13.00
C LEU A 19 23.05 -25.27 13.46
N PRO A 20 24.19 -24.95 12.83
CA PRO A 20 24.84 -23.64 12.93
C PRO A 20 23.87 -22.47 12.67
N TYR A 21 24.07 -21.37 13.41
CA TYR A 21 23.16 -20.21 13.39
C TYR A 21 23.01 -19.57 11.99
N ASP A 22 24.10 -19.50 11.23
CA ASP A 22 24.13 -19.02 9.85
C ASP A 22 23.22 -19.85 8.93
N ILE A 23 23.25 -21.18 9.06
CA ILE A 23 22.36 -22.08 8.30
C ILE A 23 20.91 -21.89 8.72
N VAL A 24 20.65 -21.73 10.02
CA VAL A 24 19.29 -21.46 10.54
C VAL A 24 18.76 -20.14 9.98
N PHE A 25 19.53 -19.05 10.06
CA PHE A 25 19.12 -17.74 9.53
C PHE A 25 18.94 -17.76 8.01
N ASN A 26 19.85 -18.40 7.25
CA ASN A 26 19.69 -18.53 5.80
C ASN A 26 18.42 -19.31 5.42
N THR A 27 18.10 -20.36 6.18
CA THR A 27 16.88 -21.15 5.96
C THR A 27 15.62 -20.33 6.28
N LEU A 28 15.59 -19.67 7.44
CA LEU A 28 14.46 -18.80 7.83
C LEU A 28 14.28 -17.61 6.89
N ALA A 29 15.38 -17.05 6.37
CA ALA A 29 15.40 -15.95 5.43
C ALA A 29 14.72 -16.30 4.08
N ARG A 30 14.62 -17.58 3.74
CA ARG A 30 13.93 -18.06 2.53
C ARG A 30 12.44 -18.32 2.73
N ILE A 31 11.97 -18.30 3.98
CA ILE A 31 10.55 -18.48 4.30
C ILE A 31 9.86 -17.12 4.24
N SER A 32 8.66 -17.08 3.66
CA SER A 32 7.86 -15.86 3.61
C SER A 32 7.54 -15.31 4.99
N ARG A 33 7.63 -13.98 5.18
CA ARG A 33 7.29 -13.32 6.46
C ARG A 33 5.85 -13.59 6.89
N THR A 34 4.97 -13.89 5.95
CA THR A 34 3.57 -14.26 6.21
C THR A 34 3.45 -15.51 7.08
N ASN A 35 4.47 -16.38 7.08
CA ASN A 35 4.54 -17.56 7.94
C ASN A 35 5.25 -17.32 9.28
N TYR A 36 5.89 -16.16 9.47
CA TYR A 36 6.64 -15.87 10.70
C TYR A 36 5.75 -15.82 11.94
N PRO A 37 4.53 -15.26 11.91
CA PRO A 37 3.62 -15.36 13.05
C PRO A 37 3.39 -16.81 13.49
N ILE A 38 3.15 -17.72 12.55
CA ILE A 38 2.94 -19.15 12.83
C ILE A 38 4.22 -19.79 13.39
N LEU A 39 5.37 -19.53 12.76
CA LEU A 39 6.67 -20.05 13.21
C LEU A 39 7.05 -19.54 14.61
N SER A 40 6.71 -18.30 14.94
CA SER A 40 6.96 -17.69 16.26
C SER A 40 6.19 -18.37 17.40
N LEU A 41 5.13 -19.13 17.07
CA LEU A 41 4.33 -19.89 18.02
C LEU A 41 4.92 -21.28 18.30
N VAL A 42 5.82 -21.78 17.45
CA VAL A 42 6.44 -23.12 17.59
C VAL A 42 7.30 -23.21 18.86
N SER A 43 8.12 -22.19 19.14
CA SER A 43 8.91 -22.13 20.37
C SER A 43 9.40 -20.72 20.70
N LYS A 44 9.79 -20.50 21.97
CA LYS A 44 10.46 -19.25 22.40
C LYS A 44 11.73 -18.96 21.59
N ARG A 45 12.45 -20.00 21.16
CA ARG A 45 13.68 -19.86 20.38
C ARG A 45 13.40 -19.44 18.95
N PHE A 46 12.38 -20.00 18.29
CA PHE A 46 11.93 -19.51 16.98
C PHE A 46 11.48 -18.05 17.06
N ARG A 47 10.69 -17.69 18.09
CA ARG A 47 10.29 -16.29 18.31
C ARG A 47 11.50 -15.35 18.45
N SER A 48 12.52 -15.76 19.21
CA SER A 48 13.75 -14.97 19.38
C SER A 48 14.57 -14.85 18.08
N LEU A 49 14.65 -15.93 17.30
CA LEU A 49 15.37 -15.91 16.02
C LEU A 49 14.68 -15.01 14.99
N LEU A 50 13.35 -15.08 14.92
CA LEU A 50 12.54 -14.26 14.02
C LEU A 50 12.56 -12.76 14.39
N ALA A 51 12.87 -12.43 15.64
CA ALA A 51 13.06 -11.06 16.11
C ALA A 51 14.53 -10.57 16.01
N SER A 52 15.47 -11.40 15.56
CA SER A 52 16.89 -11.04 15.51
C SER A 52 17.19 -10.15 14.29
N PRO A 53 18.01 -9.08 14.44
CA PRO A 53 18.50 -8.29 13.30
C PRO A 53 19.35 -9.11 12.33
N ASP A 54 19.96 -10.22 12.77
CA ASP A 54 20.76 -11.11 11.91
C ASP A 54 19.91 -11.77 10.81
N LEU A 55 18.62 -12.00 11.08
CA LEU A 55 17.70 -12.53 10.09
C LEU A 55 17.46 -11.54 8.96
N GLU A 56 17.36 -10.24 9.27
CA GLU A 56 17.23 -9.17 8.27
C GLU A 56 18.48 -9.07 7.40
N ALA A 57 19.67 -9.16 8.01
CA ALA A 57 20.93 -9.20 7.27
C ALA A 57 20.99 -10.40 6.33
N ALA A 58 20.57 -11.59 6.80
CA ALA A 58 20.51 -12.79 5.99
C ALA A 58 19.52 -12.66 4.82
N ARG A 59 18.34 -12.05 5.03
CA ARG A 59 17.36 -11.79 3.96
C ARG A 59 17.88 -10.81 2.91
N SER A 60 18.47 -9.71 3.38
CA SER A 60 19.09 -8.71 2.50
C SER A 60 20.16 -9.35 1.61
N LEU A 61 20.93 -10.31 2.14
CA LEU A 61 21.92 -11.08 1.39
C LEU A 61 21.31 -12.09 0.40
N VAL A 62 20.18 -12.72 0.76
CA VAL A 62 19.45 -13.64 -0.14
C VAL A 62 18.85 -12.89 -1.33
N GLY A 63 18.52 -11.60 -1.17
CA GLY A 63 18.11 -10.72 -2.27
C GLY A 63 16.81 -11.13 -2.95
N ARG A 64 15.85 -11.67 -2.18
CA ARG A 64 14.53 -12.06 -2.69
C ARG A 64 13.45 -11.11 -2.15
N PRO A 65 13.11 -10.05 -2.91
CA PRO A 65 12.03 -9.17 -2.51
C PRO A 65 10.70 -9.92 -2.48
N GLU A 66 9.96 -9.77 -1.39
CA GLU A 66 8.58 -10.19 -1.29
C GLU A 66 7.69 -8.96 -1.43
N LYS A 67 6.69 -9.05 -2.32
CA LYS A 67 5.67 -8.01 -2.46
C LYS A 67 4.60 -8.24 -1.40
N TYR A 68 4.37 -7.26 -0.54
CA TYR A 68 3.27 -7.30 0.42
C TYR A 68 2.30 -6.18 0.12
N LEU A 69 1.02 -6.50 0.20
CA LEU A 69 -0.03 -5.50 0.14
C LEU A 69 -0.52 -5.26 1.56
N HIS A 70 -0.18 -4.11 2.11
CA HIS A 70 -0.61 -3.69 3.44
C HIS A 70 -1.91 -2.90 3.35
N VAL A 71 -2.85 -3.24 4.22
CA VAL A 71 -4.20 -2.73 4.20
C VAL A 71 -4.55 -2.22 5.58
N CYS A 72 -4.97 -0.97 5.70
CA CYS A 72 -5.39 -0.37 6.95
C CYS A 72 -6.93 -0.34 7.01
N LEU A 73 -7.51 -1.28 7.75
CA LEU A 73 -8.96 -1.41 7.91
C LEU A 73 -9.40 -0.87 9.26
N ASN A 74 -10.44 -0.03 9.27
CA ASN A 74 -11.20 0.22 10.49
C ASN A 74 -12.32 -0.83 10.60
N LEU A 75 -12.13 -1.81 11.49
CA LEU A 75 -13.10 -2.89 11.72
C LEU A 75 -13.97 -2.66 12.97
N ASN A 76 -13.79 -1.55 13.69
CA ASN A 76 -14.40 -1.39 15.02
C ASN A 76 -15.75 -0.65 14.95
N ASN A 77 -16.83 -1.33 15.36
CA ASN A 77 -18.20 -0.80 15.43
C ASN A 77 -18.85 -1.00 16.83
N ASN A 78 -18.06 -1.16 17.89
CA ASN A 78 -18.63 -1.23 19.22
C ASN A 78 -18.54 0.16 19.88
N ASN A 79 -19.69 0.82 20.00
CA ASN A 79 -19.90 2.09 20.73
C ASN A 79 -19.34 2.11 22.18
N ASN A 80 -18.85 0.97 22.70
CA ASN A 80 -18.29 0.80 24.03
C ASN A 80 -16.79 0.47 24.07
N ASN A 81 -16.09 0.35 22.93
CA ASN A 81 -14.66 0.04 22.91
C ASN A 81 -13.81 1.30 22.72
N LEU A 82 -12.95 1.57 23.71
CA LEU A 82 -12.04 2.71 23.80
C LEU A 82 -10.92 2.76 22.73
N ASN A 83 -10.92 1.86 21.74
CA ASN A 83 -9.86 1.75 20.75
C ASN A 83 -10.39 1.93 19.32
N PRO A 84 -10.64 3.17 18.86
CA PRO A 84 -11.16 3.49 17.52
C PRO A 84 -10.05 3.47 16.46
N ASN A 85 -9.00 2.68 16.65
CA ASN A 85 -7.79 2.75 15.84
C ASN A 85 -7.89 1.75 14.68
N PRO A 86 -7.63 2.18 13.44
CA PRO A 86 -7.61 1.27 12.31
C PRO A 86 -6.44 0.30 12.46
N SER A 87 -6.68 -0.95 12.05
CA SER A 87 -5.74 -2.05 12.16
C SER A 87 -5.12 -2.34 10.80
N TRP A 88 -3.83 -2.66 10.82
CA TRP A 88 -3.09 -3.02 9.61
C TRP A 88 -3.16 -4.52 9.37
N PHE A 89 -3.22 -4.89 8.09
CA PHE A 89 -3.29 -6.27 7.61
C PHE A 89 -2.33 -6.44 6.44
N ILE A 90 -1.76 -7.63 6.28
CA ILE A 90 -1.02 -8.03 5.08
C ILE A 90 -1.92 -8.96 4.27
N LEU A 91 -2.12 -8.65 2.99
CA LEU A 91 -2.75 -9.59 2.07
C LEU A 91 -1.71 -10.61 1.59
N SER A 92 -1.89 -11.88 1.94
CA SER A 92 -1.07 -13.00 1.49
C SER A 92 -1.95 -14.10 0.91
N GLN A 93 -1.68 -14.51 -0.33
CA GLN A 93 -2.43 -15.57 -1.03
C GLN A 93 -3.95 -15.41 -0.91
N HIS A 94 -4.43 -14.17 -1.09
CA HIS A 94 -5.85 -13.79 -0.97
C HIS A 94 -6.45 -13.92 0.44
N LYS A 95 -5.63 -13.88 1.49
CA LYS A 95 -6.07 -13.81 2.90
C LYS A 95 -5.47 -12.62 3.61
N LEU A 96 -6.28 -11.90 4.40
CA LEU A 96 -5.79 -10.85 5.28
C LEU A 96 -5.22 -11.43 6.57
N ILE A 97 -3.96 -11.11 6.86
CA ILE A 97 -3.26 -11.48 8.08
C ILE A 97 -3.12 -10.21 8.94
N PRO A 98 -3.65 -10.17 10.17
CA PRO A 98 -3.53 -9.00 11.03
C PRO A 98 -2.06 -8.74 11.40
N THR A 99 -1.65 -7.48 11.36
CA THR A 99 -0.35 -7.04 11.87
C THR A 99 -0.51 -6.46 13.28
N PRO A 100 0.57 -6.40 14.08
CA PRO A 100 0.56 -5.71 15.37
C PRO A 100 -0.01 -4.30 15.25
N SER A 101 -0.76 -3.88 16.28
CA SER A 101 -1.35 -2.55 16.32
C SER A 101 -0.27 -1.48 16.49
N PHE A 102 -0.37 -0.43 15.67
CA PHE A 102 0.46 0.75 15.84
C PHE A 102 -0.15 1.64 16.92
N PRO A 103 0.65 2.24 17.82
CA PRO A 103 0.14 3.14 18.86
C PRO A 103 -0.37 4.49 18.32
N TYR A 104 -0.14 4.79 17.04
CA TYR A 104 -0.57 6.03 16.40
C TYR A 104 -1.98 5.95 15.81
N ARG A 105 -2.75 7.04 15.95
CA ARG A 105 -4.10 7.15 15.38
C ARG A 105 -4.04 7.76 13.97
N HIS A 106 -4.36 6.96 12.96
CA HIS A 106 -4.60 7.44 11.61
C HIS A 106 -5.83 8.37 11.56
N LEU A 107 -5.71 9.50 10.85
CA LEU A 107 -6.79 10.49 10.72
C LEU A 107 -7.66 10.16 9.51
N ASN A 108 -8.99 10.11 9.66
CA ASN A 108 -9.93 9.72 8.60
C ASN A 108 -9.60 10.35 7.23
N SER A 109 -9.57 9.54 6.18
CA SER A 109 -9.22 9.97 4.82
C SER A 109 -7.78 10.51 4.67
N SER A 110 -6.84 9.94 5.41
CA SER A 110 -5.40 10.11 5.14
C SER A 110 -5.03 9.45 3.82
N SER A 111 -4.07 10.03 3.11
CA SER A 111 -3.48 9.43 1.92
C SER A 111 -2.27 8.63 2.32
N VAL A 112 -2.02 7.48 1.68
CA VAL A 112 -0.87 6.65 2.03
C VAL A 112 -0.14 6.20 0.77
N VAL A 113 1.18 6.24 0.82
CA VAL A 113 2.06 5.91 -0.30
C VAL A 113 3.29 5.16 0.19
N SER A 114 3.85 4.30 -0.65
CA SER A 114 5.05 3.54 -0.34
C SER A 114 6.13 3.79 -1.36
N THR A 115 7.34 3.96 -0.84
CA THR A 115 8.59 3.85 -1.59
C THR A 115 9.11 2.41 -1.47
N ASP A 116 10.24 2.10 -2.10
CA ASP A 116 10.85 0.77 -2.05
C ASP A 116 11.26 0.32 -0.63
N SER A 117 11.38 1.24 0.32
CA SER A 117 11.83 0.94 1.69
C SER A 117 10.91 1.46 2.79
N GLU A 118 10.09 2.47 2.52
CA GLU A 118 9.36 3.20 3.55
C GLU A 118 7.92 3.52 3.14
N THR A 119 7.02 3.51 4.12
CA THR A 119 5.61 3.88 3.92
C THR A 119 5.30 5.20 4.59
N TYR A 120 4.53 6.05 3.90
CA TYR A 120 4.21 7.41 4.29
C TYR A 120 2.70 7.61 4.41
N VAL A 121 2.26 8.12 5.56
CA VAL A 121 0.87 8.52 5.82
C VAL A 121 0.80 10.04 5.82
N ILE A 122 -0.05 10.58 4.96
CA ILE A 122 -0.06 12.00 4.60
C ILE A 122 -1.44 12.59 4.85
N GLY A 123 -1.49 13.63 5.70
CA GLY A 123 -2.68 14.44 5.92
C GLY A 123 -3.78 13.74 6.70
N GLY A 124 -5.01 13.87 6.22
CA GLY A 124 -6.22 13.32 6.81
C GLY A 124 -7.13 14.37 7.47
N GLY A 125 -8.29 13.90 7.91
CA GLY A 125 -9.37 14.66 8.49
C GLY A 125 -9.60 14.32 9.95
N LEU A 126 -9.81 15.36 10.77
CA LEU A 126 -10.20 15.24 12.17
C LEU A 126 -11.46 16.05 12.40
N VAL A 127 -12.39 15.52 13.19
CA VAL A 127 -13.51 16.29 13.72
C VAL A 127 -13.09 16.83 15.08
N VAL A 128 -12.94 18.16 15.18
CA VAL A 128 -12.63 18.85 16.44
C VAL A 128 -13.80 19.75 16.79
N ASN A 129 -14.46 19.50 17.91
CA ASN A 129 -15.61 20.29 18.38
C ASN A 129 -16.70 20.46 17.30
N GLY A 130 -17.03 19.37 16.59
CA GLY A 130 -17.99 19.37 15.48
C GLY A 130 -17.47 19.97 14.16
N SER A 131 -16.31 20.62 14.16
CA SER A 131 -15.69 21.18 12.95
C SER A 131 -14.79 20.17 12.24
N LYS A 132 -14.98 19.95 10.94
CA LYS A 132 -14.11 19.12 10.10
C LYS A 132 -12.83 19.89 9.77
N LYS A 133 -11.71 19.48 10.35
CA LYS A 133 -10.37 20.04 10.09
C LYS A 133 -9.54 19.08 9.24
N ARG A 134 -8.69 19.64 8.38
CA ARG A 134 -7.68 18.92 7.60
C ARG A 134 -6.33 18.99 8.31
N SER A 135 -5.48 17.98 8.11
CA SER A 135 -4.17 17.86 8.75
C SER A 135 -3.02 18.18 7.78
N LYS A 136 -1.94 18.78 8.31
CA LYS A 136 -0.66 18.95 7.61
C LYS A 136 0.36 17.85 7.93
N ARG A 137 0.03 16.99 8.89
CA ARG A 137 0.98 16.04 9.48
C ARG A 137 1.29 14.91 8.51
N VAL A 138 2.53 14.43 8.62
CA VAL A 138 3.09 13.38 7.79
C VAL A 138 3.81 12.41 8.71
N PHE A 139 3.61 11.12 8.49
CA PHE A 139 4.26 10.06 9.26
C PHE A 139 4.92 9.09 8.33
N ARG A 140 6.08 8.60 8.74
CA ARG A 140 6.67 7.39 8.20
C ARG A 140 6.30 6.22 9.09
N ILE A 141 5.96 5.09 8.47
CA ILE A 141 5.72 3.80 9.11
C ILE A 141 6.77 2.82 8.61
N ASP A 142 7.41 2.16 9.58
CA ASP A 142 8.28 1.02 9.35
C ASP A 142 7.53 -0.25 9.78
N PHE A 143 7.14 -1.05 8.79
CA PHE A 143 6.45 -2.32 9.02
C PHE A 143 7.38 -3.42 9.56
N LYS A 144 8.70 -3.30 9.42
CA LYS A 144 9.68 -4.23 9.97
C LYS A 144 9.82 -4.06 11.48
N THR A 145 9.98 -2.81 11.93
CA THR A 145 10.14 -2.50 13.36
C THR A 145 8.83 -2.20 14.08
N HIS A 146 7.72 -2.11 13.34
CA HIS A 146 6.42 -1.65 13.83
C HIS A 146 6.51 -0.27 14.51
N GLN A 147 7.43 0.58 14.06
CA GLN A 147 7.60 1.94 14.57
C GLN A 147 7.07 2.97 13.57
N TRP A 148 6.77 4.15 14.09
CA TRP A 148 6.39 5.30 13.30
C TRP A 148 7.18 6.52 13.75
N SER A 149 7.47 7.41 12.81
CA SER A 149 8.14 8.67 13.07
C SER A 149 7.39 9.82 12.40
N GLU A 150 7.14 10.89 13.13
CA GLU A 150 6.60 12.12 12.57
C GLU A 150 7.65 12.80 11.68
N LEU A 151 7.22 13.25 10.52
CA LEU A 151 8.03 13.93 9.52
C LEU A 151 7.65 15.41 9.43
N PRO A 152 8.46 16.25 8.74
CA PRO A 152 8.11 17.64 8.50
C PRO A 152 6.71 17.80 7.90
N ASN A 153 5.96 18.76 8.45
CA ASN A 153 4.59 19.05 8.02
C ASN A 153 4.54 19.55 6.57
N MET A 154 3.49 19.15 5.85
CA MET A 154 3.11 19.76 4.57
C MET A 154 2.87 21.27 4.72
N ARG A 155 3.01 21.99 3.60
CA ARG A 155 2.73 23.43 3.53
C ARG A 155 1.23 23.69 3.71
N LEU A 156 0.38 22.85 3.13
CA LEU A 156 -1.08 22.97 3.21
C LEU A 156 -1.76 21.77 3.89
N PRO A 157 -2.88 21.99 4.61
CA PRO A 157 -3.61 20.90 5.24
C PRO A 157 -4.49 20.18 4.22
N ARG A 158 -4.37 18.85 4.12
CA ARG A 158 -5.01 18.03 3.09
C ARG A 158 -5.80 16.85 3.69
N LYS A 159 -6.89 16.47 3.03
CA LYS A 159 -7.59 15.18 3.22
C LYS A 159 -7.96 14.64 1.85
N GLU A 160 -7.96 13.31 1.64
CA GLU A 160 -8.29 12.71 0.34
C GLU A 160 -7.38 13.26 -0.79
N ALA A 161 -6.11 13.52 -0.48
CA ALA A 161 -5.13 13.94 -1.48
C ALA A 161 -4.69 12.75 -2.32
N VAL A 162 -4.25 13.02 -3.54
CA VAL A 162 -3.61 12.03 -4.39
C VAL A 162 -2.13 12.07 -4.09
N VAL A 163 -1.55 10.90 -3.87
CA VAL A 163 -0.15 10.73 -3.47
C VAL A 163 0.52 9.76 -4.42
N GLU A 164 1.70 10.11 -4.91
CA GLU A 164 2.42 9.30 -5.89
C GLU A 164 3.93 9.43 -5.71
N VAL A 165 4.68 8.35 -5.93
CA VAL A 165 6.15 8.39 -5.91
C VAL A 165 6.67 8.50 -7.34
N MET A 166 7.53 9.48 -7.59
CA MET A 166 8.16 9.70 -8.89
C MET A 166 9.58 10.19 -8.67
N ASP A 167 10.54 9.52 -9.31
CA ASP A 167 11.98 9.80 -9.18
C ASP A 167 12.46 9.92 -7.73
N GLY A 168 11.97 9.04 -6.86
CA GLY A 168 12.30 9.00 -5.43
C GLY A 168 11.67 10.11 -4.59
N LYS A 169 10.84 10.97 -5.18
CA LYS A 169 10.10 12.04 -4.48
C LYS A 169 8.62 11.71 -4.37
N ILE A 170 7.96 12.27 -3.36
CA ILE A 170 6.53 12.04 -3.09
C ILE A 170 5.73 13.27 -3.50
N PHE A 171 4.91 13.12 -4.52
CA PHE A 171 4.01 14.15 -5.01
C PHE A 171 2.68 14.06 -4.28
N VAL A 172 2.19 15.18 -3.77
CA VAL A 172 0.90 15.29 -3.06
C VAL A 172 0.04 16.35 -3.72
N ILE A 173 -1.07 15.93 -4.33
CA ILE A 173 -1.89 16.78 -5.18
C ILE A 173 -3.34 16.81 -4.67
N GLY A 174 -3.94 18.01 -4.61
CA GLY A 174 -5.34 18.18 -4.22
C GLY A 174 -5.62 17.96 -2.72
N GLY A 175 -6.87 17.65 -2.37
CA GLY A 175 -7.30 17.45 -0.98
C GLY A 175 -7.43 18.72 -0.11
N CYS A 176 -7.13 19.89 -0.67
CA CYS A 176 -7.28 21.21 -0.04
C CYS A 176 -8.73 21.73 -0.09
N SER A 177 -9.11 22.70 0.77
CA SER A 177 -10.42 23.38 0.71
C SER A 177 -10.47 24.49 -0.34
N GLY A 178 -11.68 24.86 -0.79
CA GLY A 178 -12.02 25.76 -1.91
C GLY A 178 -11.53 27.22 -1.90
N LYS A 179 -10.53 27.57 -1.09
CA LYS A 179 -9.68 28.76 -1.33
C LYS A 179 -8.47 28.44 -2.21
N TYR A 180 -8.20 27.16 -2.47
CA TYR A 180 -7.13 26.68 -3.32
C TYR A 180 -7.77 26.03 -4.54
N SER A 181 -7.94 26.80 -5.61
CA SER A 181 -8.48 26.30 -6.87
C SER A 181 -7.45 25.41 -7.57
N THR A 182 -7.89 24.57 -8.50
CA THR A 182 -6.99 23.83 -9.41
C THR A 182 -6.11 24.75 -10.27
N LYS A 183 -6.36 26.07 -10.26
CA LYS A 183 -5.58 27.09 -10.95
C LYS A 183 -4.51 27.76 -10.07
N ASP A 184 -4.47 27.46 -8.77
CA ASP A 184 -3.46 28.04 -7.87
C ASP A 184 -2.17 27.22 -7.94
N GLU A 185 -1.03 27.89 -8.03
CA GLU A 185 0.32 27.29 -8.03
C GLU A 185 0.62 26.40 -6.80
N ASN A 186 -0.25 26.43 -5.79
CA ASN A 186 -0.17 25.63 -4.56
C ASN A 186 -1.08 24.39 -4.57
N TYR A 187 -1.64 23.99 -5.72
CA TYR A 187 -2.53 22.82 -5.80
C TYR A 187 -1.81 21.51 -5.47
N GLY A 188 -0.49 21.45 -5.67
CA GLY A 188 0.37 20.32 -5.30
C GLY A 188 1.63 20.74 -4.55
N GLU A 189 2.22 19.79 -3.84
CA GLU A 189 3.53 19.92 -3.21
C GLU A 189 4.30 18.61 -3.31
N VAL A 190 5.63 18.69 -3.30
CA VAL A 190 6.55 17.57 -3.46
C VAL A 190 7.38 17.46 -2.19
N TYR A 191 7.45 16.26 -1.62
CA TYR A 191 8.36 15.93 -0.54
C TYR A 191 9.56 15.18 -1.09
N ASP A 192 10.75 15.65 -0.74
CA ASP A 192 12.00 14.95 -1.02
C ASP A 192 12.46 14.23 0.26
N PRO A 193 12.41 12.89 0.33
CA PRO A 193 12.85 12.13 1.49
C PRO A 193 14.33 12.34 1.84
N ASN A 194 15.18 12.69 0.87
CA ASN A 194 16.62 12.85 1.10
C ASN A 194 16.93 14.15 1.84
N THR A 195 16.26 15.24 1.48
CA THR A 195 16.42 16.54 2.13
C THR A 195 15.42 16.77 3.26
N GLN A 196 14.36 15.95 3.32
CA GLN A 196 13.21 16.09 4.20
C GLN A 196 12.49 17.44 4.05
N THR A 197 12.47 18.01 2.83
CA THR A 197 11.84 19.30 2.55
C THR A 197 10.60 19.17 1.68
N TRP A 198 9.68 20.14 1.83
CA TRP A 198 8.48 20.30 1.01
C TRP A 198 8.60 21.49 0.07
N GLU A 199 8.34 21.28 -1.21
CA GLU A 199 8.38 22.31 -2.24
C GLU A 199 7.05 22.38 -3.00
N PRO A 200 6.62 23.56 -3.50
CA PRO A 200 5.49 23.60 -4.43
C PRO A 200 5.83 22.84 -5.70
N THR A 201 4.84 22.17 -6.30
CA THR A 201 5.01 21.52 -7.61
C THR A 201 5.44 22.48 -8.71
N SER A 202 5.19 23.79 -8.58
CA SER A 202 5.65 24.81 -9.53
C SER A 202 7.15 25.15 -9.42
N ALA A 203 7.79 24.88 -8.26
CA ALA A 203 9.23 25.08 -8.08
C ALA A 203 10.06 23.88 -8.54
N THR A 204 9.44 22.72 -8.68
CA THR A 204 10.07 21.54 -9.27
C THR A 204 10.06 21.72 -10.78
N THR A 205 11.14 22.27 -11.35
CA THR A 205 11.41 22.08 -12.78
C THR A 205 11.47 20.58 -13.02
N LEU A 206 10.43 20.04 -13.66
CA LEU A 206 10.51 18.74 -14.30
C LEU A 206 11.56 18.87 -15.40
N ASP A 207 12.84 18.72 -15.06
CA ASP A 207 13.91 18.44 -16.01
C ASP A 207 13.69 17.02 -16.53
N LEU A 208 12.61 16.83 -17.29
CA LEU A 208 12.42 15.67 -18.13
C LEU A 208 13.65 15.59 -19.05
N PRO A 209 14.33 14.45 -19.17
CA PRO A 209 15.47 14.33 -20.05
C PRO A 209 15.06 14.66 -21.49
N ASN A 210 15.43 15.86 -21.93
CA ASN A 210 15.43 16.28 -23.32
C ASN A 210 16.43 15.39 -24.08
N HIS A 211 15.99 14.22 -24.56
CA HIS A 211 16.73 13.52 -25.59
C HIS A 211 16.55 14.26 -26.92
N THR A 212 17.45 15.23 -27.11
CA THR A 212 18.02 15.70 -28.39
C THR A 212 17.06 16.01 -29.53
N LYS A 213 16.86 17.31 -29.75
CA LYS A 213 16.73 17.87 -31.10
C LYS A 213 17.93 17.40 -31.93
N GLN A 214 17.74 16.46 -32.85
CA GLN A 214 18.55 16.41 -34.05
C GLN A 214 17.66 16.72 -35.25
N GLN A 215 18.15 17.67 -36.03
CA GLN A 215 17.55 18.20 -37.23
C GLN A 215 17.19 17.06 -38.20
N HIS A 216 16.07 17.25 -38.87
CA HIS A 216 15.68 16.50 -40.05
C HIS A 216 16.83 16.41 -41.05
N ASP A 217 17.21 15.19 -41.40
CA ASP A 217 17.67 14.89 -42.75
C ASP A 217 16.86 13.71 -43.28
N THR A 218 16.21 13.92 -44.43
CA THR A 218 15.15 13.08 -44.96
C THR A 218 15.69 11.88 -45.75
N ARG A 219 15.35 10.65 -45.36
CA ARG A 219 14.83 9.60 -46.28
C ARG A 219 14.50 8.26 -45.59
N SER A 220 13.28 7.79 -45.91
CA SER A 220 12.92 6.38 -46.15
C SER A 220 12.45 5.47 -45.00
N THR A 221 11.15 5.13 -45.11
CA THR A 221 10.49 3.81 -44.90
C THR A 221 10.20 3.24 -43.50
N ARG A 222 8.88 3.04 -43.29
CA ARG A 222 8.09 2.28 -42.28
C ARG A 222 7.63 3.06 -41.03
N PRO A 223 6.31 3.12 -40.74
CA PRO A 223 5.85 3.54 -39.43
C PRO A 223 5.94 2.33 -38.49
N SER A 224 7.06 2.19 -37.78
CA SER A 224 7.08 1.51 -36.49
C SER A 224 6.36 2.38 -35.46
N SER A 225 5.56 1.74 -34.61
CA SER A 225 4.85 2.29 -33.45
C SER A 225 5.46 3.58 -32.91
N VAL A 226 4.78 4.70 -33.18
CA VAL A 226 5.07 5.98 -32.55
C VAL A 226 4.65 5.85 -31.10
N GLU A 227 5.61 5.62 -30.21
CA GLU A 227 5.47 5.92 -28.79
C GLU A 227 5.31 7.44 -28.66
N THR A 228 4.06 7.91 -28.75
CA THR A 228 3.73 9.32 -28.56
C THR A 228 3.91 9.69 -27.09
N GLU A 229 4.99 10.43 -26.84
CA GLU A 229 5.05 11.64 -25.99
C GLU A 229 4.30 11.60 -24.64
N ASN A 230 5.07 11.42 -23.56
CA ASN A 230 4.86 11.97 -22.23
C ASN A 230 3.44 11.91 -21.63
N ASN A 231 2.83 10.73 -21.49
CA ASN A 231 1.62 10.56 -20.68
C ASN A 231 1.93 10.54 -19.17
N LEU A 232 2.05 11.71 -18.53
CA LEU A 232 2.24 11.84 -17.08
C LEU A 232 1.03 11.28 -16.34
N TRP A 233 1.17 10.06 -15.81
CA TRP A 233 0.19 9.43 -14.93
C TRP A 233 0.30 10.04 -13.54
N LEU A 234 -0.84 10.38 -12.95
CA LEU A 234 -0.93 11.06 -11.66
C LEU A 234 -1.51 10.17 -10.55
N GLY A 235 -1.89 8.94 -10.87
CA GLY A 235 -2.56 8.04 -9.94
C GLY A 235 -4.02 7.75 -10.25
N ALA A 236 -4.64 6.90 -9.44
CA ALA A 236 -6.07 6.64 -9.44
C ALA A 236 -6.74 7.07 -8.12
N ILE A 237 -8.04 7.36 -8.19
CA ILE A 237 -8.89 7.68 -7.03
C ILE A 237 -10.27 7.06 -7.21
N VAL A 238 -10.90 6.68 -6.09
CA VAL A 238 -12.31 6.33 -6.06
C VAL A 238 -13.13 7.54 -5.65
N ARG A 239 -14.10 7.93 -6.46
CA ARG A 239 -15.02 9.03 -6.15
C ARG A 239 -16.44 8.65 -6.52
N ASN A 240 -17.36 8.75 -5.56
CA ASN A 240 -18.76 8.37 -5.71
C ASN A 240 -18.95 6.91 -6.21
N GLY A 241 -18.11 5.99 -5.72
CA GLY A 241 -18.12 4.58 -6.15
C GLY A 241 -17.51 4.31 -7.52
N GLU A 242 -16.97 5.34 -8.21
CA GLU A 242 -16.34 5.18 -9.52
C GLU A 242 -14.81 5.30 -9.43
N LEU A 243 -14.09 4.43 -10.15
CA LEU A 243 -12.65 4.55 -10.34
C LEU A 243 -12.35 5.64 -11.38
N ARG A 244 -11.45 6.56 -11.03
CA ARG A 244 -10.98 7.64 -11.90
C ARG A 244 -9.46 7.68 -11.91
N CYS A 245 -8.86 7.91 -13.07
CA CYS A 245 -7.41 8.06 -13.21
C CYS A 245 -7.06 9.49 -13.61
N GLY A 246 -5.96 9.98 -13.05
CA GLY A 246 -5.38 11.27 -13.38
C GLY A 246 -4.33 11.12 -14.47
N VAL A 247 -4.49 11.85 -15.58
CA VAL A 247 -3.50 11.96 -16.66
C VAL A 247 -3.41 13.45 -17.03
N TRP A 248 -2.22 14.04 -17.08
CA TRP A 248 -2.03 15.46 -17.45
C TRP A 248 -2.91 16.44 -16.66
N PHE A 249 -3.01 16.26 -15.35
CA PHE A 249 -3.84 17.07 -14.44
C PHE A 249 -5.35 17.02 -14.73
N ARG A 250 -5.81 16.06 -15.54
CA ARG A 250 -7.21 15.79 -15.81
C ARG A 250 -7.63 14.43 -15.25
N TRP A 251 -8.86 14.35 -14.75
CA TRP A 251 -9.44 13.13 -14.19
C TRP A 251 -10.45 12.53 -15.16
N SER A 252 -10.20 11.29 -15.58
CA SER A 252 -11.05 10.54 -16.50
C SER A 252 -11.62 9.30 -15.81
N LYS A 253 -12.88 8.97 -16.07
CA LYS A 253 -13.52 7.74 -15.58
C LYS A 253 -12.87 6.54 -16.27
N VAL A 254 -12.57 5.49 -15.49
CA VAL A 254 -12.07 4.22 -16.04
C VAL A 254 -13.25 3.41 -16.55
N VAL A 255 -13.22 3.03 -17.84
CA VAL A 255 -14.25 2.20 -18.48
C VAL A 255 -13.80 0.73 -18.60
N GLY A 256 -14.73 -0.22 -18.73
CA GLY A 256 -14.43 -1.67 -18.78
C GLY A 256 -14.45 -2.37 -17.42
N LEU A 257 -15.01 -1.71 -16.40
CA LEU A 257 -15.12 -2.21 -15.02
C LEU A 257 -16.57 -2.40 -14.58
N GLU A 258 -17.48 -2.71 -15.50
CA GLU A 258 -18.93 -2.77 -15.23
C GLU A 258 -19.27 -3.76 -14.11
N ALA A 259 -18.54 -4.88 -14.02
CA ALA A 259 -18.71 -5.90 -12.99
C ALA A 259 -18.34 -5.42 -11.57
N ILE A 260 -17.41 -4.47 -11.45
CA ILE A 260 -17.02 -3.88 -10.16
C ILE A 260 -17.85 -2.63 -9.88
N SER A 261 -18.21 -1.86 -10.92
CA SER A 261 -18.95 -0.60 -10.81
C SER A 261 -20.36 -0.76 -10.23
N SER A 262 -20.95 -1.96 -10.27
CA SER A 262 -22.22 -2.25 -9.59
C SER A 262 -22.07 -2.38 -8.06
N ASN A 263 -20.84 -2.53 -7.57
CA ASN A 263 -20.49 -2.66 -6.17
C ASN A 263 -19.75 -1.39 -5.73
N TYR A 264 -20.17 -0.75 -4.64
CA TYR A 264 -19.58 0.52 -4.21
C TYR A 264 -18.08 0.37 -3.88
N LEU A 265 -17.21 0.84 -4.78
CA LEU A 265 -15.78 0.93 -4.56
C LEU A 265 -15.49 1.81 -3.34
N ILE A 266 -14.56 1.36 -2.49
CA ILE A 266 -14.22 2.01 -1.22
C ILE A 266 -12.85 2.69 -1.33
N SER A 267 -11.86 2.01 -1.89
CA SER A 267 -10.49 2.53 -1.94
C SER A 267 -9.73 1.98 -3.15
N VAL A 268 -8.66 2.68 -3.49
CA VAL A 268 -7.70 2.29 -4.53
C VAL A 268 -6.28 2.50 -4.01
N THR A 269 -5.42 1.55 -4.36
CA THR A 269 -3.98 1.63 -4.17
C THR A 269 -3.32 1.71 -5.54
N ASN A 270 -2.44 2.68 -5.72
CA ASN A 270 -1.61 2.76 -6.91
C ASN A 270 -0.43 1.80 -6.78
N SER A 271 -0.12 1.04 -7.84
CA SER A 271 1.20 0.44 -7.96
C SER A 271 2.15 1.48 -8.56
N CYS A 272 3.31 1.64 -7.93
CA CYS A 272 4.31 2.66 -8.26
C CYS A 272 4.91 2.50 -9.68
N HIS A 273 4.79 1.31 -10.30
CA HIS A 273 5.58 0.97 -11.49
C HIS A 273 4.78 0.45 -12.70
N ASP A 274 3.64 -0.23 -12.52
CA ASP A 274 3.07 -1.05 -13.60
C ASP A 274 1.74 -0.52 -14.17
N LYS A 275 1.34 0.72 -13.83
CA LYS A 275 -0.01 1.26 -14.11
C LYS A 275 -1.14 0.32 -13.64
N SER A 276 -0.84 -0.63 -12.76
CA SER A 276 -1.83 -1.47 -12.12
C SER A 276 -2.31 -0.79 -10.84
N VAL A 277 -3.58 -0.95 -10.54
CA VAL A 277 -4.20 -0.40 -9.33
C VAL A 277 -4.93 -1.52 -8.63
N VAL A 278 -4.85 -1.54 -7.31
CA VAL A 278 -5.59 -2.50 -6.49
C VAL A 278 -6.80 -1.80 -5.91
N VAL A 279 -8.00 -2.29 -6.24
CA VAL A 279 -9.26 -1.73 -5.77
C VAL A 279 -9.94 -2.63 -4.78
N TRP A 280 -10.76 -2.03 -3.93
CA TRP A 280 -11.44 -2.69 -2.83
C TRP A 280 -12.88 -2.26 -2.73
N TRP A 281 -13.76 -3.20 -2.43
CA TRP A 281 -15.16 -2.92 -2.13
C TRP A 281 -15.69 -3.89 -1.08
N LYS A 282 -16.86 -3.56 -0.52
CA LYS A 282 -17.58 -4.43 0.40
C LYS A 282 -18.86 -4.91 -0.25
N THR A 283 -19.25 -6.12 0.09
CA THR A 283 -20.59 -6.65 -0.20
C THR A 283 -21.22 -7.05 1.12
N ASN A 284 -22.43 -6.55 1.38
CA ASN A 284 -23.21 -6.90 2.56
C ASN A 284 -24.31 -7.88 2.14
N TYR A 285 -24.32 -9.06 2.75
CA TYR A 285 -25.36 -10.05 2.59
C TYR A 285 -26.30 -9.95 3.80
N ALA A 286 -27.31 -9.09 3.67
CA ALA A 286 -28.24 -8.73 4.75
C ALA A 286 -28.93 -9.96 5.36
N GLU A 287 -29.25 -10.96 4.53
CA GLU A 287 -29.91 -12.20 4.94
C GLU A 287 -29.00 -13.14 5.74
N GLU A 288 -27.68 -13.08 5.51
CA GLU A 288 -26.69 -13.98 6.12
C GLU A 288 -25.93 -13.33 7.29
N CYS A 289 -26.21 -12.05 7.61
CA CYS A 289 -25.41 -11.27 8.57
C CYS A 289 -23.91 -11.38 8.28
N LYS A 290 -23.54 -11.19 7.02
CA LYS A 290 -22.18 -11.44 6.53
C LYS A 290 -21.70 -10.29 5.67
N THR A 291 -20.52 -9.78 6.00
CA THR A 291 -19.84 -8.76 5.20
C THR A 291 -18.56 -9.36 4.62
N GLU A 292 -18.38 -9.17 3.31
CA GLU A 292 -17.18 -9.59 2.58
C GLU A 292 -16.39 -8.39 2.09
N ILE A 293 -15.06 -8.45 2.26
CA ILE A 293 -14.12 -7.50 1.68
C ILE A 293 -13.53 -8.13 0.43
N TRP A 294 -13.78 -7.48 -0.70
CA TRP A 294 -13.29 -7.88 -2.00
C TRP A 294 -12.08 -7.05 -2.40
N CYS A 295 -11.20 -7.69 -3.17
CA CYS A 295 -9.99 -7.08 -3.72
C CYS A 295 -9.89 -7.46 -5.20
N ALA A 296 -9.48 -6.51 -6.04
CA ALA A 296 -9.15 -6.78 -7.43
C ALA A 296 -7.93 -5.98 -7.87
N GLN A 297 -7.09 -6.60 -8.69
CA GLN A 297 -6.01 -5.92 -9.41
C GLN A 297 -6.50 -5.55 -10.80
N ILE A 298 -6.32 -4.29 -11.15
CA ILE A 298 -6.78 -3.71 -12.40
C ILE A 298 -5.60 -3.12 -13.14
N LEU A 299 -5.34 -3.58 -14.35
CA LEU A 299 -4.40 -2.96 -15.26
C LEU A 299 -5.04 -1.76 -15.95
N ILE A 300 -4.38 -0.60 -15.92
CA ILE A 300 -4.88 0.63 -16.56
C ILE A 300 -4.19 0.86 -17.90
N GLU A 301 -5.00 0.94 -18.95
CA GLU A 301 -4.59 1.32 -20.30
C GLU A 301 -5.07 2.73 -20.61
N ILE A 302 -4.14 3.61 -20.96
CA ILE A 302 -4.43 4.98 -21.39
C ILE A 302 -4.46 4.99 -22.92
N CYS A 303 -5.65 5.04 -23.51
CA CYS A 303 -5.79 5.12 -24.96
C CYS A 303 -5.64 6.57 -25.48
N ASP A 304 -6.12 7.53 -24.69
CA ASP A 304 -6.07 8.98 -24.90
C ASP A 304 -6.20 9.66 -23.52
N PRO A 305 -5.63 10.85 -23.26
CA PRO A 305 -5.92 11.65 -22.08
C PRO A 305 -7.41 11.70 -21.66
N MET A 306 -8.35 11.60 -22.60
CA MET A 306 -9.81 11.56 -22.32
C MET A 306 -10.41 10.15 -22.18
N LYS A 307 -9.66 9.10 -22.51
CA LYS A 307 -10.16 7.72 -22.55
C LYS A 307 -9.20 6.75 -21.85
N VAL A 308 -9.62 6.33 -20.66
CA VAL A 308 -8.88 5.37 -19.82
C VAL A 308 -9.69 4.08 -19.69
N ARG A 309 -9.05 2.95 -19.98
CA ARG A 309 -9.63 1.60 -19.86
C ARG A 309 -8.99 0.84 -18.69
N GLY A 310 -9.78 0.01 -18.03
CA GLY A 310 -9.33 -0.87 -16.96
C GLY A 310 -9.60 -2.34 -17.31
N PHE A 311 -8.64 -3.22 -17.03
CA PHE A 311 -8.78 -4.66 -17.20
C PHE A 311 -8.56 -5.36 -15.87
N ILE A 312 -9.53 -6.17 -15.44
CA ILE A 312 -9.43 -6.92 -14.18
C ILE A 312 -8.53 -8.13 -14.42
N GLU A 313 -7.36 -8.15 -13.77
CA GLU A 313 -6.44 -9.30 -13.84
C GLU A 313 -6.87 -10.42 -12.90
N TRP A 314 -7.31 -10.06 -11.69
CA TRP A 314 -7.91 -10.98 -10.74
C TRP A 314 -8.87 -10.25 -9.80
N SER A 315 -9.80 -11.00 -9.20
CA SER A 315 -10.77 -10.51 -8.23
C SER A 315 -11.19 -11.63 -7.28
N GLN A 316 -11.12 -11.40 -5.96
CA GLN A 316 -11.57 -12.39 -4.97
C GLN A 316 -12.02 -11.71 -3.66
N SER A 317 -12.92 -12.38 -2.93
CA SER A 317 -13.18 -12.12 -1.51
C SER A 317 -11.97 -12.54 -0.68
N VAL A 318 -11.35 -11.60 0.02
CA VAL A 318 -10.09 -11.81 0.76
C VAL A 318 -10.28 -11.84 2.27
N PHE A 319 -11.45 -11.42 2.74
CA PHE A 319 -11.81 -11.43 4.15
C PHE A 319 -13.32 -11.46 4.32
N THR A 320 -13.76 -12.25 5.28
CA THR A 320 -15.17 -12.41 5.62
C THR A 320 -15.27 -12.36 7.13
N PHE A 321 -16.25 -11.63 7.63
CA PHE A 321 -16.58 -11.64 9.05
C PHE A 321 -18.09 -11.61 9.25
N GLN A 322 -18.52 -12.09 10.42
CA GLN A 322 -19.91 -12.19 10.80
C GLN A 322 -20.39 -10.86 11.39
N GLY A 323 -21.41 -10.27 10.78
CA GLY A 323 -22.03 -9.00 11.14
C GLY A 323 -22.67 -8.32 9.93
N CYS A 324 -23.96 -7.98 10.02
CA CYS A 324 -24.60 -7.01 9.12
C CYS A 324 -24.17 -5.61 9.55
N HIS A 325 -23.41 -4.91 8.71
CA HIS A 325 -23.11 -3.50 8.94
C HIS A 325 -23.89 -2.62 7.97
N ASP A 326 -24.91 -1.95 8.51
CA ASP A 326 -25.68 -0.93 7.79
C ASP A 326 -25.01 0.44 7.77
N SER A 327 -23.84 0.60 8.39
CA SER A 327 -23.17 1.90 8.44
C SER A 327 -21.99 2.02 7.45
N ASP A 328 -21.82 3.22 6.92
CA ASP A 328 -20.66 3.71 6.16
C ASP A 328 -19.32 3.66 6.96
N GLU A 329 -19.27 2.95 8.09
CA GLU A 329 -18.24 3.07 9.12
C GLU A 329 -17.12 2.04 9.02
N LEU A 330 -17.27 1.02 8.17
CA LEU A 330 -16.15 0.21 7.69
C LEU A 330 -15.38 1.00 6.62
N LEU A 331 -14.64 1.99 7.10
CA LEU A 331 -13.73 2.78 6.29
C LEU A 331 -12.43 1.97 6.15
N LEU A 332 -12.26 1.30 5.01
CA LEU A 332 -10.92 1.02 4.53
C LEU A 332 -10.24 2.38 4.37
N HIS A 333 -9.33 2.66 5.29
CA HIS A 333 -8.77 4.00 5.44
C HIS A 333 -7.72 4.28 4.37
N SER A 334 -6.95 3.24 4.07
CA SER A 334 -5.87 3.26 3.10
C SER A 334 -5.40 1.83 2.82
N ALA A 335 -5.02 1.53 1.59
CA ALA A 335 -4.27 0.34 1.24
C ALA A 335 -3.04 0.77 0.44
N LEU A 336 -1.94 0.03 0.56
CA LEU A 336 -0.66 0.32 -0.09
C LEU A 336 0.08 -0.99 -0.42
N VAL A 337 0.83 -0.98 -1.51
CA VAL A 337 1.73 -2.08 -1.87
C VAL A 337 3.14 -1.70 -1.40
N THR A 338 3.73 -2.47 -0.50
CA THR A 338 5.16 -2.38 -0.19
C THR A 338 5.93 -3.48 -0.90
N HIS A 339 7.19 -3.18 -1.22
CA HIS A 339 8.18 -4.17 -1.59
C HIS A 339 9.13 -4.29 -0.41
N GLU A 340 9.25 -5.47 0.19
CA GLU A 340 10.20 -5.69 1.26
C GLU A 340 11.31 -6.62 0.79
N PHE A 341 12.54 -6.12 0.88
CA PHE A 341 13.77 -6.90 0.68
C PHE A 341 14.15 -7.64 1.96
#